data_AF-A0A3B9T9F8-F1
#
_entry.id   AF-A0A3B9T9F8-F1
#
_cell.length_a   1.000
_cell.length_b   1.000
_cell.length_c   1.000
_cell.angle_alpha   90.00
_cell.angle_beta   90.00
_cell.angle_gamma   90.00
#
_symmetry.space_group_name_H-M   'P 1'
#
loop_
_entity.id
_entity.type
_entity.pdbx_description
1 polymer ?
#
loop_
_entity_poly.entity_id
_entity_poly.type
_entity_poly.pdbx_seq_one_letter_code
_entity_poly.pdbx_strand_id
1 'polypeptide(L)'
;MVSIAGVDGSVTSSETKHVNEVFDKYLKMGGSEKKEVLKVWEEKGEAPFTELLIAELQAFPKRDQIEAFSYVMKYISWSKTQYNQSAQKEVKGVDPIRAELDLYHKRAEYIMRSLSFSAKEYATATRTLRTQKR
;
A
#
# COMPACT_ATOMS: atom_id res chain seq x y z
N MET A 1 -2.90 -2.40 2.05
CA MET A 1 -1.52 -2.45 2.59
C MET A 1 -0.96 -3.86 2.56
N VAL A 2 -1.60 -4.85 3.19
CA VAL A 2 -1.17 -6.26 3.10
C VAL A 2 -1.11 -6.75 1.63
N SER A 3 -2.11 -6.41 0.80
CA SER A 3 -2.08 -6.68 -0.67
C SER A 3 -0.89 -6.03 -1.41
N ILE A 4 -0.31 -4.94 -0.86
CA ILE A 4 0.89 -4.29 -1.41
C ILE A 4 2.14 -5.00 -0.96
N ALA A 5 2.27 -5.26 0.35
CA ALA A 5 3.39 -5.99 0.93
C ALA A 5 3.52 -7.37 0.27
N GLY A 6 2.44 -8.14 0.24
CA GLY A 6 2.40 -9.49 -0.30
C GLY A 6 2.39 -9.60 -1.83
N VAL A 7 2.88 -8.58 -2.57
CA VAL A 7 2.86 -8.56 -4.04
C VAL A 7 3.76 -9.62 -4.69
N ASP A 8 4.71 -10.16 -3.92
CA ASP A 8 5.61 -11.23 -4.35
C ASP A 8 5.13 -12.62 -3.90
N GLY A 9 3.93 -12.70 -3.32
CA GLY A 9 3.34 -13.92 -2.77
C GLY A 9 3.73 -14.20 -1.31
N SER A 10 4.51 -13.34 -0.66
CA SER A 10 4.93 -13.49 0.74
C SER A 10 4.83 -12.15 1.50
N VAL A 11 4.48 -12.18 2.79
CA VAL A 11 4.58 -10.99 3.65
C VAL A 11 5.63 -11.26 4.71
N THR A 12 6.76 -10.58 4.60
CA THR A 12 7.87 -10.74 5.54
C THR A 12 7.54 -10.14 6.92
N SER A 13 8.32 -10.52 7.93
CA SER A 13 8.17 -9.94 9.28
C SER A 13 8.43 -8.43 9.31
N SER A 14 9.35 -7.95 8.46
CA SER A 14 9.63 -6.52 8.30
C SER A 14 8.42 -5.79 7.71
N GLU A 15 7.85 -6.29 6.63
CA GLU A 15 6.66 -5.68 6.03
C GLU A 15 5.45 -5.75 6.95
N THR A 16 5.28 -6.86 7.69
CA THR A 16 4.24 -6.98 8.71
C THR A 16 4.37 -5.88 9.77
N LYS A 17 5.60 -5.61 10.24
CA LYS A 17 5.87 -4.51 11.17
C LYS A 17 5.49 -3.15 10.56
N HIS A 18 5.82 -2.94 9.29
CA HIS A 18 5.54 -1.69 8.58
C HIS A 18 4.03 -1.47 8.37
N VAL A 19 3.32 -2.52 7.98
CA VAL A 19 1.85 -2.51 7.86
C VAL A 19 1.22 -2.20 9.22
N ASN A 20 1.69 -2.86 10.28
CA ASN A 20 1.21 -2.62 11.63
C ASN A 20 1.45 -1.18 12.10
N GLU A 21 2.59 -0.57 11.76
CA GLU A 21 2.88 0.83 12.11
C GLU A 21 1.86 1.80 11.47
N VAL A 22 1.49 1.56 10.21
CA VAL A 22 0.45 2.38 9.56
C VAL A 22 -0.92 2.12 10.19
N PHE A 23 -1.26 0.86 10.50
CA PHE A 23 -2.49 0.53 11.22
C PHE A 23 -2.57 1.21 12.58
N ASP A 24 -1.50 1.20 13.36
CA ASP A 24 -1.45 1.83 14.68
C ASP A 24 -1.55 3.36 14.58
N LYS A 25 -0.77 3.95 13.68
CA LYS A 25 -0.64 5.40 13.59
C LYS A 25 -1.88 6.08 13.00
N TYR A 26 -2.53 5.44 12.03
CA TYR A 26 -3.60 6.08 11.26
C TYR A 26 -4.98 5.48 11.50
N LEU A 27 -5.09 4.18 11.79
CA LEU A 27 -6.38 3.48 11.89
C LEU A 27 -6.74 3.02 13.31
N LYS A 28 -5.78 3.06 14.26
CA LYS A 28 -5.95 2.61 15.65
C LYS A 28 -6.56 1.21 15.77
N MET A 29 -6.23 0.31 14.84
CA MET A 29 -6.76 -1.05 14.81
C MET A 29 -6.27 -1.89 15.98
N GLY A 30 -7.14 -2.73 16.52
CA GLY A 30 -6.83 -3.69 17.56
C GLY A 30 -5.92 -4.83 17.07
N GLY A 31 -5.22 -5.50 17.99
CA GLY A 31 -4.35 -6.63 17.64
C GLY A 31 -5.09 -7.83 17.04
N SER A 32 -6.37 -8.04 17.38
CA SER A 32 -7.22 -9.10 16.81
C SER A 32 -7.56 -8.82 15.34
N GLU A 33 -7.95 -7.59 15.01
CA GLU A 33 -8.32 -7.19 13.65
C GLU A 33 -7.12 -7.32 12.69
N LYS A 34 -5.93 -6.90 13.14
CA LYS A 34 -4.70 -7.04 12.33
C LYS A 34 -4.38 -8.50 12.00
N LYS A 35 -4.55 -9.40 12.98
CA LYS A 35 -4.34 -10.84 12.80
C LYS A 35 -5.35 -11.44 11.83
N GLU A 36 -6.60 -11.01 11.93
CA GLU A 36 -7.66 -11.47 11.02
C GLU A 36 -7.34 -11.08 9.58
N VAL A 37 -6.92 -9.85 9.32
CA VAL A 37 -6.55 -9.40 7.97
C VAL A 37 -5.39 -10.24 7.38
N LEU A 38 -4.36 -10.51 8.17
CA LEU A 38 -3.24 -11.36 7.73
C LEU A 38 -3.69 -12.80 7.48
N LYS A 39 -4.53 -13.35 8.35
CA LYS A 39 -5.10 -14.69 8.19
C LYS A 39 -5.92 -14.81 6.90
N VAL A 40 -6.78 -13.84 6.61
CA VAL A 40 -7.59 -13.83 5.37
C VAL A 40 -6.68 -13.76 4.14
N TRP A 41 -5.57 -13.02 4.22
CA TRP A 41 -4.57 -12.97 3.14
C TRP A 41 -3.86 -14.33 2.96
N GLU A 42 -3.41 -14.96 4.05
CA GLU A 42 -2.76 -16.28 4.02
C GLU A 42 -3.69 -17.37 3.46
N GLU A 43 -4.97 -17.35 3.82
CA GLU A 43 -5.97 -18.34 3.38
C GLU A 43 -6.35 -18.18 1.90
N LYS A 44 -6.48 -16.95 1.42
CA LYS A 44 -6.94 -16.66 0.04
C LYS A 44 -5.81 -16.61 -0.98
N GLY A 45 -4.60 -16.28 -0.54
CA GLY A 45 -3.50 -15.94 -1.42
C GLY A 45 -3.66 -14.55 -2.04
N GLU A 46 -2.60 -14.13 -2.72
CA GLU A 46 -2.39 -12.74 -3.14
C GLU A 46 -3.47 -12.17 -4.08
N ALA A 47 -3.72 -12.83 -5.22
CA ALA A 47 -4.65 -12.31 -6.23
C ALA A 47 -6.10 -12.33 -5.72
N PRO A 48 -6.64 -13.43 -5.17
CA PRO A 48 -8.01 -13.45 -4.64
C PRO A 48 -8.23 -12.47 -3.48
N PHE A 49 -7.22 -12.24 -2.63
CA PHE A 49 -7.29 -11.23 -1.59
C PHE A 49 -7.37 -9.81 -2.17
N THR A 50 -6.58 -9.53 -3.21
CA THR A 50 -6.57 -8.21 -3.87
C THR A 50 -7.90 -7.91 -4.56
N GLU A 51 -8.51 -8.89 -5.23
CA GLU A 51 -9.84 -8.73 -5.83
C GLU A 51 -10.93 -8.50 -4.79
N LEU A 52 -10.89 -9.24 -3.67
CA LEU A 52 -11.82 -9.04 -2.55
C LEU A 52 -11.72 -7.61 -2.01
N LEU A 53 -10.50 -7.14 -1.77
CA LEU A 53 -10.24 -5.78 -1.31
C LEU A 53 -10.82 -4.73 -2.27
N ILE A 54 -10.63 -4.91 -3.57
CA ILE A 54 -11.15 -3.98 -4.59
C ILE A 54 -12.68 -3.97 -4.54
N ALA A 55 -13.33 -5.14 -4.50
CA ALA A 55 -14.78 -5.25 -4.43
C ALA A 55 -15.34 -4.57 -3.17
N GLU A 56 -14.69 -4.78 -2.01
CA GLU A 56 -15.08 -4.11 -0.77
C GLU A 56 -14.91 -2.60 -0.87
N LEU A 57 -13.77 -2.09 -1.37
CA LEU A 57 -13.53 -0.66 -1.53
C LEU A 57 -14.52 0.00 -2.50
N GLN A 58 -14.91 -0.68 -3.57
CA GLN A 58 -15.90 -0.17 -4.53
C GLN A 58 -17.28 0.06 -3.91
N ALA A 59 -17.63 -0.68 -2.84
CA ALA A 59 -18.89 -0.50 -2.13
C ALA A 59 -18.93 0.81 -1.30
N PHE A 60 -17.78 1.41 -1.01
CA PHE A 60 -17.69 2.66 -0.25
C PHE A 60 -17.81 3.90 -1.15
N PRO A 61 -18.25 5.04 -0.60
CA PRO A 61 -18.22 6.32 -1.30
C PRO A 61 -16.83 6.68 -1.83
N LYS A 62 -16.79 7.41 -2.94
CA LYS A 62 -15.54 7.86 -3.59
C LYS A 62 -14.56 8.52 -2.62
N ARG A 63 -15.05 9.33 -1.67
CA ARG A 63 -14.21 10.01 -0.67
C ARG A 63 -13.42 9.00 0.17
N ASP A 64 -14.08 7.93 0.59
CA ASP A 64 -13.49 6.92 1.46
C ASP A 64 -12.54 6.02 0.65
N GLN A 65 -12.84 5.76 -0.62
CA GLN A 65 -11.91 5.11 -1.55
C GLN A 65 -10.61 5.90 -1.70
N ILE A 66 -10.70 7.23 -1.87
CA ILE A 66 -9.54 8.12 -1.96
C ILE A 66 -8.74 8.11 -0.65
N GLU A 67 -9.43 8.15 0.49
CA GLU A 67 -8.78 8.12 1.81
C GLU A 67 -8.05 6.79 2.02
N ALA A 68 -8.70 5.65 1.77
CA ALA A 68 -8.12 4.32 1.84
C ALA A 68 -6.88 4.20 0.94
N PHE A 69 -6.98 4.68 -0.30
CA PHE A 69 -5.85 4.70 -1.23
C PHE A 69 -4.71 5.61 -0.75
N SER A 70 -5.01 6.71 -0.03
CA SER A 70 -3.98 7.56 0.56
C SER A 70 -3.13 6.82 1.59
N TYR A 71 -3.71 5.88 2.37
CA TYR A 71 -2.96 5.06 3.31
C TYR A 71 -2.06 4.04 2.60
N VAL A 72 -2.50 3.50 1.46
CA VAL A 72 -1.66 2.68 0.58
C VAL A 72 -0.43 3.46 0.11
N MET A 73 -0.62 4.69 -0.37
CA MET A 73 0.50 5.53 -0.82
C MET A 73 1.43 5.96 0.31
N LYS A 74 0.88 6.23 1.51
CA LYS A 74 1.69 6.51 2.72
C LYS A 74 2.56 5.31 3.09
N TYR A 75 2.01 4.09 3.03
CA TYR A 75 2.78 2.87 3.25
C TYR A 75 3.95 2.75 2.28
N ILE A 76 3.71 2.89 0.97
CA ILE A 76 4.78 2.82 -0.04
C ILE A 76 5.85 3.90 0.19
N SER A 77 5.43 5.13 0.48
CA SER A 77 6.35 6.23 0.80
C SER A 77 7.19 5.96 2.05
N TRP A 78 6.58 5.35 3.06
CA TRP A 78 7.26 4.98 4.30
C TRP A 78 8.28 3.85 4.04
N SER A 79 7.90 2.81 3.28
CA SER A 79 8.82 1.72 2.89
C SER A 79 10.02 2.24 2.11
N LYS A 80 9.79 3.16 1.16
CA LYS A 80 10.87 3.86 0.44
C LYS A 80 11.78 4.66 1.37
N THR A 81 11.21 5.31 2.39
CA THR A 81 11.97 6.09 3.37
C THR A 81 12.86 5.18 4.22
N GLN A 82 12.34 4.04 4.67
CA GLN A 82 13.14 3.03 5.39
C GLN A 82 14.27 2.48 4.53
N TYR A 83 14.00 2.14 3.26
CA TYR A 83 15.04 1.71 2.32
C TYR A 83 16.14 2.79 2.17
N ASN A 84 15.78 4.04 1.94
CA ASN A 84 16.75 5.14 1.80
C ASN A 84 17.56 5.42 3.08
N GLN A 85 16.98 5.15 4.25
CA GLN A 85 17.65 5.31 5.55
C GLN A 85 18.48 4.08 5.94
N SER A 86 18.23 2.94 5.31
CA SER A 86 18.98 1.72 5.55
C SER A 86 20.43 1.90 5.08
N ALA A 87 21.40 1.45 5.88
CA ALA A 87 22.81 1.54 5.54
C ALA A 87 23.25 0.50 4.48
N GLN A 88 22.32 0.01 3.65
CA GLN A 88 22.63 -0.98 2.63
C GLN A 88 23.54 -0.35 1.57
N LYS A 89 24.79 -0.81 1.57
CA LYS A 89 25.82 -0.43 0.61
C LYS A 89 25.42 -0.91 -0.78
N GLU A 90 25.72 -0.08 -1.78
CA GLU A 90 25.57 -0.28 -3.22
C GLU A 90 25.57 -1.77 -3.62
N VAL A 91 24.39 -2.28 -3.96
CA VAL A 91 24.24 -3.63 -4.49
C VAL A 91 24.79 -3.63 -5.92
N LYS A 92 25.77 -4.48 -6.23
CA LYS A 92 26.19 -4.71 -7.62
C LYS A 92 25.08 -5.47 -8.34
N GLY A 93 24.37 -4.80 -9.26
CA GLY A 93 23.29 -5.39 -10.05
C GLY A 93 21.93 -4.74 -9.80
N VAL A 94 20.84 -5.49 -9.98
CA VAL A 94 19.49 -5.02 -9.67
C VAL A 94 19.30 -5.07 -8.16
N ASP A 95 19.01 -3.92 -7.55
CA ASP A 95 18.67 -3.85 -6.15
C ASP A 95 17.30 -4.51 -5.91
N PRO A 96 17.23 -5.61 -5.13
CA PRO A 96 16.01 -6.37 -4.94
C PRO A 96 14.91 -5.57 -4.24
N ILE A 97 15.27 -4.69 -3.30
CA ILE A 97 14.29 -3.89 -2.55
C ILE A 97 13.75 -2.77 -3.43
N ARG A 98 14.60 -2.20 -4.30
CA ARG A 98 14.12 -1.24 -5.30
C ARG A 98 13.16 -1.90 -6.29
N ALA A 99 13.45 -3.13 -6.73
CA ALA A 99 12.56 -3.89 -7.61
C ALA A 99 11.21 -4.21 -6.92
N GLU A 100 11.24 -4.54 -5.64
CA GLU A 100 10.05 -4.75 -4.81
C GLU A 100 9.20 -3.47 -4.66
N LEU A 101 9.83 -2.31 -4.43
CA LEU A 101 9.12 -1.02 -4.40
C LEU A 101 8.43 -0.72 -5.75
N ASP A 102 9.02 -1.11 -6.88
CA ASP A 102 8.38 -0.98 -8.19
C ASP A 102 7.16 -1.92 -8.31
N LEU A 103 7.21 -3.13 -7.73
CA LEU A 103 6.05 -4.02 -7.65
C LEU A 103 4.94 -3.43 -6.78
N TYR A 104 5.27 -2.81 -5.65
CA TYR A 104 4.31 -2.11 -4.81
C TYR A 104 3.56 -1.02 -5.59
N HIS A 105 4.30 -0.23 -6.37
CA HIS A 105 3.72 0.82 -7.22
C HIS A 105 2.81 0.24 -8.29
N LYS A 106 3.22 -0.84 -8.98
CA LYS A 106 2.37 -1.52 -9.98
C LYS A 106 1.07 -2.06 -9.36
N ARG A 107 1.14 -2.65 -8.17
CA ARG A 107 -0.05 -3.12 -7.44
C ARG A 107 -0.95 -1.97 -7.00
N ALA A 108 -0.38 -0.86 -6.54
CA ALA A 108 -1.16 0.32 -6.21
C ALA A 108 -1.85 0.92 -7.43
N GLU A 109 -1.18 0.97 -8.59
CA GLU A 109 -1.79 1.40 -9.85
C GLU A 109 -2.94 0.49 -10.26
N TYR A 110 -2.77 -0.83 -10.12
CA TYR A 110 -3.83 -1.81 -10.38
C TYR A 110 -5.07 -1.53 -9.52
N ILE A 111 -4.88 -1.39 -8.20
CA ILE A 111 -5.96 -1.06 -7.27
C ILE A 111 -6.62 0.27 -7.67
N MET A 112 -5.84 1.33 -7.92
CA MET A 112 -6.38 2.64 -8.26
C MET A 112 -7.24 2.62 -9.52
N ARG A 113 -6.81 1.91 -10.58
CA ARG A 113 -7.56 1.79 -11.83
C ARG A 113 -8.90 1.09 -11.66
N SER A 114 -9.02 0.25 -10.65
CA SER A 114 -10.26 -0.45 -10.31
C SER A 114 -11.19 0.36 -9.40
N LEU A 115 -10.78 1.54 -8.92
CA LEU A 115 -11.60 2.39 -8.06
C LEU A 115 -12.31 3.51 -8.85
N SER A 116 -13.30 4.14 -8.23
CA SER A 116 -14.21 5.09 -8.89
C SER A 116 -13.66 6.52 -9.06
N PHE A 117 -12.38 6.75 -8.73
CA PHE A 117 -11.73 8.06 -8.81
C PHE A 117 -10.54 8.06 -9.77
N SER A 118 -10.28 9.23 -10.35
CA SER A 118 -9.12 9.49 -11.20
C SER A 118 -7.90 9.95 -10.42
N ALA A 119 -6.72 9.80 -11.01
CA ALA A 119 -5.47 10.34 -10.44
C ALA A 119 -5.56 11.86 -10.15
N LYS A 120 -6.29 12.62 -10.96
CA LYS A 120 -6.52 14.06 -10.75
C LYS A 120 -7.37 14.34 -9.51
N GLU A 121 -8.44 13.58 -9.31
CA GLU A 121 -9.29 13.68 -8.13
C GLU A 121 -8.53 13.30 -6.86
N TYR A 122 -7.77 12.21 -6.89
CA TYR A 122 -6.87 11.83 -5.81
C TYR A 122 -5.87 12.94 -5.49
N ALA A 123 -5.23 13.51 -6.51
CA ALA A 123 -4.21 14.54 -6.31
C ALA A 123 -4.77 15.85 -5.76
N THR A 124 -6.02 16.18 -6.12
CA THR A 124 -6.76 17.32 -5.59
C THR A 124 -7.12 17.09 -4.13
N ALA A 125 -7.69 15.93 -3.80
CA ALA A 125 -8.10 15.57 -2.45
C ALA A 125 -6.93 15.48 -1.46
N THR A 126 -5.79 14.97 -1.92
CA THR A 126 -4.57 14.83 -1.10
C THR A 126 -3.65 16.03 -1.16
N ARG A 127 -4.01 17.10 -1.90
CA ARG A 127 -3.18 18.30 -2.14
C ARG A 127 -1.78 17.96 -2.67
N THR A 128 -1.65 16.87 -3.41
CA THR A 128 -0.38 16.42 -4.02
C THR A 128 -0.13 17.04 -5.39
N LEU A 129 -1.12 17.72 -5.97
CA LEU A 129 -0.89 18.70 -7.05
C LEU A 129 -0.01 19.82 -6.49
N ARG A 130 1.31 19.71 -6.71
CA ARG A 130 2.21 20.87 -6.62
C ARG A 130 1.58 21.95 -7.46
N THR A 131 1.18 23.05 -6.82
CA THR A 131 0.96 24.31 -7.50
C THR A 131 2.30 24.62 -8.17
N GLN A 132 2.44 24.29 -9.46
CA GLN A 132 3.49 24.85 -10.28
C GLN A 132 3.18 26.34 -10.31
N LYS A 133 3.77 27.09 -9.36
CA LYS A 133 3.88 28.53 -9.47
C LYS A 133 4.68 28.78 -10.75
N ARG A 134 3.96 29.24 -11.77
CA ARG A 134 4.53 29.94 -12.92
C ARG A 134 5.17 31.23 -12.43
#